data_AF-A0A7V5K787-F1
#
_entry.id   AF-A0A7V5K787-F1
#
_cell.length_a   1.000
_cell.length_b   1.000
_cell.length_c   1.000
_cell.angle_alpha   90.00
_cell.angle_beta   90.00
_cell.angle_gamma   90.00
#
_symmetry.space_group_name_H-M   'P 1'
#
loop_
_entity.id
_entity.type
_entity.pdbx_description
1 polymer ?
#
loop_
_entity_poly.entity_id
_entity_poly.type
_entity_poly.pdbx_seq_one_letter_code
_entity_poly.pdbx_strand_id
1 'polypeptide(L)'
;TESIARKSWRLFQKIEKMGGMFKALQEGFPQDTIARTALSRSERLAKRKDILVGTNKYPDTDEKPSNEKDQSNENVYEQRVKQIQKIRSSSKSSVNNLLNKLAQTDKSSSAKLMEIAIEAAMAGATIGEISDNLRKDEVPIAVVKPVEKYRESEIFESVRQAVESYRKKTGSSSKVFLANFGATQQHKRSSDFAAGFFQIGGFDVINNDGFTSVDEAAKAFEKSGSRVVVICSDDESYLDLAPLFIMAITKIVKDAIIVFAGYPKDHIESLIQAGVDKFIYEGVDAAETLTRVSKRLGIIS
;
A
#
# COMPACT_ATOMS: atom_id res chain seq x y z
N THR A 1 28.00 14.85 4.53
CA THR A 1 27.70 16.09 3.79
C THR A 1 28.27 16.09 2.38
N GLU A 2 29.58 15.80 2.22
CA GLU A 2 30.24 15.80 0.90
C GLU A 2 29.64 14.81 -0.12
N SER A 3 29.32 13.58 0.29
CA SER A 3 28.69 12.59 -0.59
C SER A 3 27.34 13.06 -1.16
N ILE A 4 26.54 13.74 -0.35
CA ILE A 4 25.26 14.34 -0.78
C ILE A 4 25.54 15.46 -1.79
N ALA A 5 26.44 16.39 -1.47
CA ALA A 5 26.81 17.48 -2.37
C ALA A 5 27.29 16.97 -3.74
N ARG A 6 28.19 15.96 -3.75
CA ARG A 6 28.69 15.35 -4.99
C ARG A 6 27.57 14.69 -5.82
N LYS A 7 26.64 13.98 -5.17
CA LYS A 7 25.51 13.33 -5.87
C LYS A 7 24.51 14.36 -6.42
N SER A 8 24.15 15.37 -5.63
CA SER A 8 23.27 16.46 -6.06
C SER A 8 23.89 17.26 -7.20
N TRP A 9 25.20 17.56 -7.14
CA TRP A 9 25.91 18.27 -8.20
C TRP A 9 25.88 17.53 -9.54
N ARG A 10 26.03 16.20 -9.54
CA ARG A 10 25.90 15.38 -10.75
C ARG A 10 24.50 15.46 -11.37
N LEU A 11 23.46 15.46 -10.54
CA LEU A 11 22.08 15.63 -11.02
C LEU A 11 21.89 17.02 -11.62
N PHE A 12 22.41 18.06 -10.98
CA PHE A 12 22.36 19.42 -11.49
C PHE A 12 23.03 19.55 -12.86
N GLN A 13 24.27 19.07 -12.99
CA GLN A 13 25.00 19.05 -14.26
C GLN A 13 24.26 18.27 -15.36
N LYS A 14 23.55 17.20 -15.01
CA LYS A 14 22.73 16.45 -15.97
C LYS A 14 21.54 17.29 -16.46
N ILE A 15 20.84 17.98 -15.56
CA ILE A 15 19.72 18.86 -15.91
C ILE A 15 20.19 20.02 -16.80
N GLU A 16 21.32 20.64 -16.46
CA GLU A 16 21.90 21.72 -17.28
C GLU A 16 22.24 21.24 -18.70
N LYS A 17 22.82 20.05 -18.84
CA LYS A 17 23.10 19.44 -20.16
C LYS A 17 21.84 19.15 -20.98
N MET A 18 20.69 18.93 -20.34
CA MET A 18 19.41 18.74 -21.02
C MET A 18 18.80 20.06 -21.52
N GLY A 19 19.37 21.21 -21.15
CA GLY A 19 18.82 22.54 -21.46
C GLY A 19 18.01 23.14 -20.31
N GLY A 20 18.29 22.72 -19.07
CA GLY A 20 17.68 23.25 -17.85
C GLY A 20 16.42 22.50 -17.41
N MET A 21 15.89 22.89 -16.24
CA MET A 21 14.81 22.17 -15.57
C MET A 21 13.51 22.11 -16.39
N PHE A 22 13.15 23.18 -17.10
CA PHE A 22 11.93 23.21 -17.90
C PHE A 22 11.95 22.13 -18.99
N LYS A 23 13.04 22.02 -19.75
CA LYS A 23 13.20 20.98 -20.77
C LYS A 23 13.29 19.59 -20.16
N ALA A 24 13.97 19.44 -19.02
CA ALA A 24 14.01 18.17 -18.29
C ALA A 24 12.62 17.72 -17.80
N LEU A 25 11.73 18.64 -17.42
CA LEU A 25 10.34 18.36 -17.06
C LEU A 25 9.49 17.95 -18.27
N GLN A 26 9.70 18.59 -19.43
CA GLN A 26 9.05 18.19 -20.68
C GLN A 26 9.46 16.77 -21.10
N GLU A 27 10.72 16.41 -20.88
CA GLU A 27 11.26 15.07 -21.13
C GLU A 27 10.92 14.07 -20.00
N GLY A 28 10.28 14.49 -18.90
CA GLY A 28 9.85 13.62 -17.81
C GLY A 28 10.97 13.12 -16.87
N PHE A 29 12.18 13.68 -16.96
CA PHE A 29 13.35 13.14 -16.24
C PHE A 29 13.19 13.15 -14.70
N PRO A 30 12.76 14.26 -14.05
CA PRO A 30 12.51 14.25 -12.61
C PRO A 30 11.45 13.22 -12.20
N GLN A 31 10.36 13.12 -12.97
CA GLN A 31 9.25 12.21 -12.71
C GLN A 31 9.71 10.76 -12.73
N ASP A 32 10.41 10.36 -13.78
CA ASP A 32 10.92 8.99 -13.93
C ASP A 32 11.93 8.64 -12.84
N THR A 33 12.77 9.60 -12.44
CA THR A 33 13.76 9.39 -11.38
C THR A 33 13.09 9.18 -10.01
N ILE A 34 12.06 9.97 -9.71
CA ILE A 34 11.26 9.83 -8.49
C ILE A 34 10.48 8.52 -8.52
N ALA A 35 9.82 8.19 -9.64
CA ALA A 35 9.05 6.97 -9.81
C ALA A 35 9.90 5.70 -9.63
N ARG A 36 11.12 5.67 -10.18
CA ARG A 36 12.06 4.56 -9.98
C ARG A 36 12.46 4.40 -8.51
N THR A 37 12.68 5.51 -7.81
CA THR A 37 13.01 5.50 -6.38
C THR A 37 11.82 4.98 -5.56
N ALA A 38 10.62 5.44 -5.88
CA ALA A 38 9.38 4.99 -5.26
C ALA A 38 9.15 3.48 -5.46
N LEU A 39 9.29 2.98 -6.70
CA LEU A 39 9.17 1.56 -7.01
C LEU A 39 10.18 0.72 -6.23
N SER A 40 11.46 1.13 -6.21
CA SER A 40 12.50 0.41 -5.47
C SER A 40 12.21 0.36 -3.97
N ARG A 41 11.70 1.45 -3.39
CA ARG A 41 11.26 1.47 -1.98
C ARG A 41 10.06 0.56 -1.74
N SER A 42 9.07 0.61 -2.62
CA SER A 42 7.89 -0.26 -2.54
C SER A 42 8.27 -1.75 -2.57
N GLU A 43 9.15 -2.17 -3.49
CA GLU A 43 9.65 -3.55 -3.54
C GLU A 43 10.42 -3.95 -2.28
N ARG A 44 11.25 -3.04 -1.73
CA ARG A 44 11.99 -3.29 -0.48
C ARG A 44 11.05 -3.43 0.71
N LEU A 45 10.00 -2.62 0.77
CA LEU A 45 8.97 -2.68 1.81
C LEU A 45 8.14 -3.96 1.69
N ALA A 46 7.72 -4.32 0.48
CA ALA A 46 6.98 -5.56 0.21
C ALA A 46 7.79 -6.79 0.62
N LYS A 47 9.10 -6.79 0.35
CA LYS A 47 10.06 -7.84 0.79
C LYS A 47 10.53 -7.70 2.23
N ARG A 48 9.95 -6.77 3.01
CA ARG A 48 10.26 -6.49 4.42
C ARG A 48 11.74 -6.17 4.69
N LYS A 49 12.46 -5.71 3.67
CA LYS A 49 13.85 -5.21 3.78
C LYS A 49 13.88 -3.85 4.46
N ASP A 50 12.95 -2.98 4.08
CA ASP A 50 12.67 -1.75 4.82
C ASP A 50 11.53 -2.02 5.79
N ILE A 51 11.62 -1.48 7.01
CA ILE A 51 10.70 -1.77 8.10
C ILE A 51 9.78 -0.56 8.34
N LEU A 52 8.47 -0.82 8.24
CA LEU A 52 7.40 0.03 8.75
C LEU A 52 6.79 -0.70 9.95
N VAL A 53 7.19 -0.29 11.15
CA VAL A 53 6.74 -0.89 12.42
C VAL A 53 5.22 -0.79 12.53
N GLY A 54 4.56 -1.87 12.94
CA GLY A 54 3.10 -1.95 13.01
C GLY A 54 2.42 -2.23 11.67
N THR A 55 3.10 -2.01 10.54
CA THR A 55 2.56 -2.22 9.19
C THR A 55 3.09 -3.49 8.55
N ASN A 56 4.38 -3.55 8.20
CA ASN A 56 4.98 -4.70 7.50
C ASN A 56 5.88 -5.56 8.40
N LYS A 57 6.04 -5.17 9.66
CA LYS A 57 6.77 -5.91 10.68
C LYS A 57 6.30 -5.47 12.07
N TYR A 58 6.27 -6.42 12.99
CA TYR A 58 5.84 -6.20 14.37
C TYR A 58 4.42 -5.58 14.45
N PRO A 59 3.40 -6.23 13.85
CA PRO A 59 2.03 -5.74 13.94
C PRO A 59 1.53 -5.82 15.39
N ASP A 60 0.76 -4.82 15.80
CA ASP A 60 -0.05 -4.89 17.02
C ASP A 60 -1.44 -5.39 16.64
N THR A 61 -1.79 -6.58 17.10
CA THR A 61 -3.08 -7.23 16.81
C THR A 61 -4.21 -6.70 17.70
N ASP A 62 -3.87 -6.08 18.83
CA ASP A 62 -4.83 -5.56 19.81
C ASP A 62 -5.10 -4.06 19.60
N GLU A 63 -4.43 -3.45 18.62
CA GLU A 63 -4.63 -2.07 18.22
C GLU A 63 -6.10 -1.83 17.82
N LYS A 64 -6.73 -0.85 18.48
CA LYS A 64 -8.10 -0.43 18.18
C LYS A 64 -8.06 0.74 17.20
N PRO A 65 -8.86 0.73 16.13
CA PRO A 65 -8.94 1.85 15.21
C PRO A 65 -9.37 3.13 15.96
N SER A 66 -8.76 4.25 15.61
CA SER A 66 -9.13 5.54 16.16
C SER A 66 -10.53 5.95 15.70
N ASN A 67 -11.30 6.59 16.58
CA ASN A 67 -12.63 7.14 16.27
C ASN A 67 -12.56 8.49 15.52
N GLU A 68 -11.52 8.73 14.73
CA GLU A 68 -11.44 9.99 13.99
C GLU A 68 -12.58 10.08 12.99
N LYS A 69 -13.28 11.23 13.00
CA LYS A 69 -14.40 11.48 12.11
C LYS A 69 -13.88 11.50 10.69
N ASP A 70 -14.47 10.68 9.83
CA ASP A 70 -14.28 10.73 8.40
C ASP A 70 -14.66 12.14 7.91
N GLN A 71 -13.66 12.99 7.69
CA GLN A 71 -13.84 14.28 7.03
C GLN A 71 -13.99 13.98 5.53
N SER A 72 -15.07 13.27 5.17
CA SER A 72 -15.28 12.87 3.80
C SER A 72 -15.25 14.11 2.90
N ASN A 73 -14.41 14.05 1.86
CA ASN A 73 -14.23 15.17 0.94
C ASN A 73 -15.55 15.58 0.27
N GLU A 74 -16.52 14.67 0.17
CA GLU A 74 -17.87 14.92 -0.36
C GLU A 74 -18.63 15.96 0.47
N ASN A 75 -18.63 15.84 1.80
CA ASN A 75 -19.28 16.81 2.69
C ASN A 75 -18.65 18.20 2.55
N VAL A 76 -17.32 18.26 2.40
CA VAL A 76 -16.61 19.53 2.17
C VAL A 76 -16.96 20.09 0.80
N TYR A 77 -16.98 19.26 -0.25
CA TYR A 77 -17.30 19.69 -1.61
C TYR A 77 -18.69 20.32 -1.71
N GLU A 78 -19.73 19.64 -1.19
CA GLU A 78 -21.09 20.18 -1.22
C GLU A 78 -21.21 21.51 -0.47
N GLN A 79 -20.55 21.62 0.69
CA GLN A 79 -20.51 22.85 1.46
C GLN A 79 -19.83 23.98 0.67
N ARG A 80 -18.72 23.69 -0.01
CA ARG A 80 -18.00 24.68 -0.84
C ARG A 80 -18.82 25.10 -2.06
N VAL A 81 -19.52 24.18 -2.72
CA VAL A 81 -20.41 24.50 -3.84
C VAL A 81 -21.50 25.47 -3.39
N LYS A 82 -22.17 25.20 -2.26
CA LYS A 82 -23.21 26.09 -1.70
C LYS A 82 -22.64 27.48 -1.36
N GLN A 83 -21.44 27.54 -0.77
CA GLN A 83 -20.76 28.81 -0.47
C GLN A 83 -20.47 29.61 -1.75
N ILE A 84 -19.91 28.98 -2.79
CA ILE A 84 -19.60 29.63 -4.06
C ILE A 84 -20.88 30.11 -4.77
N GLN A 85 -21.95 29.31 -4.77
CA GLN A 85 -23.24 29.71 -5.35
C GLN A 85 -23.81 30.96 -4.68
N LYS A 86 -23.74 31.03 -3.34
CA LYS A 86 -24.19 32.20 -2.57
C LYS A 86 -23.39 33.47 -2.88
N ILE A 87 -22.07 33.33 -3.07
CA ILE A 87 -21.21 34.46 -3.46
C ILE A 87 -21.59 34.95 -4.86
N ARG A 88 -21.73 34.03 -5.83
CA ARG A 88 -22.07 34.34 -7.22
C ARG A 88 -23.45 34.97 -7.43
N SER A 89 -24.40 34.74 -6.52
CA SER A 89 -25.73 35.36 -6.60
C SER A 89 -25.75 36.82 -6.14
N SER A 90 -24.72 37.30 -5.42
CA SER A 90 -24.82 38.52 -4.60
C SER A 90 -24.24 39.80 -5.25
N SER A 91 -23.41 39.72 -6.30
CA SER A 91 -23.01 40.90 -7.10
C SER A 91 -22.21 40.49 -8.36
N LYS A 92 -22.62 40.93 -9.56
CA LYS A 92 -22.00 40.49 -10.84
C LYS A 92 -21.31 41.61 -11.65
N SER A 93 -21.79 42.84 -11.61
CA SER A 93 -21.29 43.90 -12.51
C SER A 93 -19.88 44.39 -12.14
N SER A 94 -19.63 44.67 -10.86
CA SER A 94 -18.31 45.12 -10.38
C SER A 94 -17.23 44.04 -10.57
N VAL A 95 -17.56 42.79 -10.24
CA VAL A 95 -16.65 41.64 -10.38
C VAL A 95 -16.28 41.39 -11.84
N ASN A 96 -17.25 41.41 -12.76
CA ASN A 96 -16.96 41.21 -14.19
C ASN A 96 -16.07 42.32 -14.78
N ASN A 97 -16.24 43.57 -14.32
CA ASN A 97 -15.41 44.68 -14.77
C ASN A 97 -13.95 44.50 -14.31
N LEU A 98 -13.73 44.13 -13.05
CA LEU A 98 -12.39 43.80 -12.54
C LEU A 98 -11.82 42.56 -13.25
N LEU A 99 -12.68 41.58 -13.52
CA LEU A 99 -12.53 40.42 -14.41
C LEU A 99 -11.80 40.76 -15.72
N ASN A 100 -12.47 41.60 -16.50
CA ASN A 100 -12.03 42.02 -17.81
C ASN A 100 -10.79 42.92 -17.74
N LYS A 101 -10.72 43.81 -16.74
CA LYS A 101 -9.55 44.66 -16.50
C LYS A 101 -8.31 43.80 -16.22
N LEU A 102 -8.45 42.72 -15.46
CA LEU A 102 -7.39 41.76 -15.18
C LEU A 102 -6.93 41.05 -16.46
N ALA A 103 -7.87 40.58 -17.29
CA ALA A 103 -7.55 39.90 -18.56
C ALA A 103 -6.84 40.82 -19.58
N GLN A 104 -7.15 42.12 -19.59
CA GLN A 104 -6.57 43.09 -20.52
C GLN A 104 -5.25 43.72 -20.03
N THR A 105 -4.91 43.54 -18.75
CA THR A 105 -3.68 44.11 -18.19
C THR A 105 -2.46 43.36 -18.71
N ASP A 106 -1.42 44.10 -19.08
CA ASP A 106 -0.15 43.51 -19.51
C ASP A 106 0.41 42.58 -18.43
N LYS A 107 0.65 41.34 -18.83
CA LYS A 107 1.18 40.28 -17.97
C LYS A 107 2.58 40.57 -17.44
N SER A 108 3.33 41.45 -18.12
CA SER A 108 4.63 41.93 -17.64
C SER A 108 4.53 42.78 -16.36
N SER A 109 3.35 43.37 -16.10
CA SER A 109 3.11 44.27 -14.96
C SER A 109 2.57 43.51 -13.74
N SER A 110 3.42 42.70 -13.12
CA SER A 110 3.06 41.81 -12.00
C SER A 110 2.44 42.54 -10.80
N ALA A 111 2.96 43.73 -10.44
CA ALA A 111 2.44 44.54 -9.35
C ALA A 111 0.98 44.98 -9.60
N LYS A 112 0.69 45.45 -10.81
CA LYS A 112 -0.65 45.91 -11.20
C LYS A 112 -1.65 44.76 -11.32
N LEU A 113 -1.21 43.60 -11.82
CA LEU A 113 -2.03 42.39 -11.82
C LEU A 113 -2.41 41.95 -10.40
N MET A 114 -1.46 42.02 -9.46
CA MET A 114 -1.72 41.69 -8.05
C MET A 114 -2.74 42.65 -7.42
N GLU A 115 -2.60 43.96 -7.64
CA GLU A 115 -3.56 44.96 -7.16
C GLU A 115 -4.99 44.68 -7.66
N ILE A 116 -5.15 44.44 -8.96
CA ILE A 116 -6.47 44.15 -9.56
C ILE A 116 -7.02 42.81 -9.05
N ALA A 117 -6.16 41.80 -8.83
CA ALA A 117 -6.59 40.51 -8.29
C ALA A 117 -7.05 40.63 -6.82
N ILE A 118 -6.41 41.47 -6.01
CA ILE A 118 -6.84 41.78 -4.64
C ILE A 118 -8.20 42.48 -4.66
N GLU A 119 -8.37 43.51 -5.51
CA GLU A 119 -9.65 44.21 -5.69
C GLU A 119 -10.77 43.23 -6.12
N ALA A 120 -10.47 42.34 -7.08
CA ALA A 120 -11.42 41.33 -7.56
C ALA A 120 -11.80 40.36 -6.43
N ALA A 121 -10.84 39.86 -5.66
CA ALA A 121 -11.10 38.95 -4.54
C ALA A 121 -11.93 39.63 -3.44
N MET A 122 -11.64 40.89 -3.11
CA MET A 122 -12.42 41.69 -2.16
C MET A 122 -13.85 41.94 -2.66
N ALA A 123 -14.04 42.07 -3.97
CA ALA A 123 -15.35 42.18 -4.60
C ALA A 123 -16.12 40.84 -4.68
N GLY A 124 -15.51 39.72 -4.26
CA GLY A 124 -16.13 38.40 -4.23
C GLY A 124 -15.79 37.49 -5.42
N ALA A 125 -14.79 37.83 -6.23
CA ALA A 125 -14.27 36.93 -7.26
C ALA A 125 -13.66 35.67 -6.63
N THR A 126 -13.92 34.52 -7.23
CA THR A 126 -13.29 33.25 -6.84
C THR A 126 -11.89 33.11 -7.43
N ILE A 127 -11.06 32.27 -6.81
CA ILE A 127 -9.72 31.94 -7.33
C ILE A 127 -9.81 31.37 -8.77
N GLY A 128 -10.84 30.57 -9.06
CA GLY A 128 -11.09 30.06 -10.40
C GLY A 128 -11.35 31.17 -11.42
N GLU A 129 -12.26 32.10 -11.11
CA GLU A 129 -12.56 33.23 -12.01
C GLU A 129 -11.34 34.12 -12.26
N ILE A 130 -10.56 34.42 -11.23
CA ILE A 130 -9.31 35.19 -11.35
C ILE A 130 -8.32 34.43 -12.24
N SER A 131 -8.11 33.15 -11.95
CA SER A 131 -7.13 32.32 -12.66
C SER A 131 -7.51 32.05 -14.12
N ASP A 132 -8.79 31.90 -14.42
CA ASP A 132 -9.29 31.69 -15.78
C ASP A 132 -9.16 32.97 -16.61
N ASN A 133 -9.43 34.14 -16.03
CA ASN A 133 -9.26 35.42 -16.75
C ASN A 133 -7.79 35.79 -16.98
N LEU A 134 -6.89 35.44 -16.05
CA LEU A 134 -5.44 35.60 -16.27
C LEU A 134 -4.92 34.70 -17.41
N ARG A 135 -5.49 33.50 -17.56
CA ARG A 135 -5.03 32.47 -18.50
C ARG A 135 -5.87 32.39 -19.78
N LYS A 136 -6.83 33.29 -19.98
CA LYS A 136 -7.85 33.20 -21.04
C LYS A 136 -7.28 32.97 -22.45
N ASP A 137 -6.17 33.64 -22.77
CA ASP A 137 -5.49 33.55 -24.06
C ASP A 137 -4.18 32.72 -24.00
N GLU A 138 -3.91 32.04 -22.88
CA GLU A 138 -2.72 31.19 -22.75
C GLU A 138 -2.98 29.81 -23.33
N VAL A 139 -2.16 29.42 -24.30
CA VAL A 139 -2.06 28.04 -24.75
C VAL A 139 -1.02 27.34 -23.88
N PRO A 140 -1.34 26.18 -23.27
CA PRO A 140 -0.35 25.41 -22.53
C PRO A 140 0.87 25.11 -23.39
N ILE A 141 2.02 25.64 -22.99
CA ILE A 141 3.29 25.53 -23.73
C ILE A 141 3.90 24.12 -23.58
N ALA A 142 3.54 23.42 -22.50
CA ALA A 142 3.90 22.03 -22.27
C ALA A 142 2.92 21.36 -21.31
N VAL A 143 2.69 20.05 -21.51
CA VAL A 143 1.99 19.20 -20.56
C VAL A 143 3.03 18.34 -19.85
N VAL A 144 3.16 18.51 -18.55
CA VAL A 144 4.12 17.80 -17.72
C VAL A 144 3.38 16.77 -16.88
N LYS A 145 3.83 15.50 -16.88
CA LYS A 145 3.23 14.46 -16.04
C LYS A 145 3.40 14.87 -14.55
N PRO A 146 2.33 14.93 -13.75
CA PRO A 146 2.45 15.20 -12.32
C PRO A 146 3.14 14.02 -11.62
N VAL A 147 3.87 14.32 -10.55
CA VAL A 147 4.42 13.28 -9.67
C VAL A 147 3.28 12.68 -8.87
N GLU A 148 3.15 11.36 -8.92
CA GLU A 148 2.15 10.62 -8.16
C GLU A 148 2.55 10.56 -6.69
N LYS A 149 1.63 10.99 -5.82
CA LYS A 149 1.77 10.77 -4.37
C LYS A 149 1.31 9.34 -4.10
N TYR A 150 2.12 8.60 -3.36
CA TYR A 150 1.79 7.23 -2.96
C TYR A 150 2.03 7.08 -1.46
N ARG A 151 1.19 6.28 -0.80
CA ARG A 151 1.38 5.95 0.61
C ARG A 151 2.04 4.58 0.71
N GLU A 152 3.25 4.55 1.26
CA GLU A 152 4.08 3.33 1.33
C GLU A 152 3.41 2.16 2.06
N SER A 153 2.56 2.44 3.05
CA SER A 153 1.84 1.45 3.84
C SER A 153 0.60 0.88 3.15
N GLU A 154 0.11 1.51 2.07
CA GLU A 154 -1.19 1.22 1.43
C GLU A 154 -1.31 -0.22 0.97
N ILE A 155 -0.21 -0.82 0.47
CA ILE A 155 -0.18 -2.21 0.00
C ILE A 155 -0.51 -3.21 1.11
N PHE A 156 -0.14 -2.94 2.36
CA PHE A 156 -0.42 -3.81 3.50
C PHE A 156 -1.76 -3.46 4.15
N GLU A 157 -2.07 -2.17 4.26
CA GLU A 157 -3.33 -1.69 4.81
C GLU A 157 -4.53 -2.15 3.99
N SER A 158 -4.40 -2.20 2.66
CA SER A 158 -5.46 -2.70 1.77
C SER A 158 -5.81 -4.16 2.08
N VAL A 159 -4.81 -4.99 2.36
CA VAL A 159 -5.04 -6.39 2.76
C VAL A 159 -5.70 -6.45 4.14
N ARG A 160 -5.17 -5.72 5.13
CA ARG A 160 -5.73 -5.69 6.49
C ARG A 160 -7.17 -5.20 6.51
N GLN A 161 -7.47 -4.14 5.76
CA GLN A 161 -8.81 -3.59 5.61
C GLN A 161 -9.76 -4.58 4.92
N ALA A 162 -9.29 -5.33 3.92
CA ALA A 162 -10.10 -6.36 3.28
C ALA A 162 -10.44 -7.50 4.23
N VAL A 163 -9.47 -7.98 5.01
CA VAL A 163 -9.69 -9.02 6.04
C VAL A 163 -10.65 -8.53 7.12
N GLU A 164 -10.49 -7.30 7.60
CA GLU A 164 -11.40 -6.71 8.59
C GLU A 164 -12.82 -6.56 8.03
N SER A 165 -12.95 -6.07 6.79
CA SER A 165 -14.25 -5.93 6.11
C SER A 165 -14.93 -7.28 5.91
N TYR A 166 -14.17 -8.31 5.55
CA TYR A 166 -14.67 -9.68 5.42
C TYR A 166 -15.15 -10.24 6.77
N ARG A 167 -14.39 -9.99 7.85
CA ARG A 167 -14.77 -10.35 9.23
C ARG A 167 -16.09 -9.70 9.63
N LYS A 168 -16.26 -8.40 9.35
CA LYS A 168 -17.51 -7.66 9.63
C LYS A 168 -18.69 -8.19 8.82
N LYS A 169 -18.48 -8.60 7.56
CA LYS A 169 -19.55 -9.10 6.67
C LYS A 169 -20.00 -10.52 6.98
N THR A 170 -19.06 -11.42 7.27
CA THR A 170 -19.32 -12.87 7.38
C THR A 170 -19.39 -13.36 8.82
N GLY A 171 -18.90 -12.57 9.78
CA GLY A 171 -18.69 -13.00 11.16
C GLY A 171 -17.54 -14.00 11.34
N SER A 172 -16.87 -14.40 10.25
CA SER A 172 -15.77 -15.36 10.27
C SER A 172 -14.44 -14.64 10.48
N SER A 173 -13.69 -15.04 11.51
CA SER A 173 -12.28 -14.69 11.61
C SER A 173 -11.51 -15.46 10.54
N SER A 174 -10.75 -14.73 9.70
CA SER A 174 -9.84 -15.34 8.73
C SER A 174 -8.65 -15.92 9.49
N LYS A 175 -8.78 -17.18 9.91
CA LYS A 175 -7.80 -17.89 10.74
C LYS A 175 -6.68 -18.48 9.89
N VAL A 176 -5.50 -18.56 10.48
CA VAL A 176 -4.32 -19.26 9.96
C VAL A 176 -3.83 -20.21 11.06
N PHE A 177 -3.66 -21.48 10.74
CA PHE A 177 -3.22 -22.49 11.70
C PHE A 177 -1.72 -22.77 11.53
N LEU A 178 -0.93 -22.67 12.60
CA LEU A 178 0.48 -23.05 12.58
C LEU A 178 0.61 -24.52 12.95
N ALA A 179 0.95 -25.38 11.99
CA ALA A 179 1.28 -26.77 12.21
C ALA A 179 2.76 -26.86 12.63
N ASN A 180 3.01 -26.61 13.92
CA ASN A 180 4.33 -26.69 14.53
C ASN A 180 4.69 -28.16 14.80
N PHE A 181 5.83 -28.63 14.30
CA PHE A 181 6.29 -30.00 14.53
C PHE A 181 7.53 -30.04 15.41
N GLY A 182 7.58 -31.03 16.30
CA GLY A 182 8.68 -31.25 17.22
C GLY A 182 8.64 -30.33 18.44
N ALA A 183 9.73 -30.31 19.19
CA ALA A 183 9.91 -29.47 20.36
C ALA A 183 9.93 -27.98 19.97
N THR A 184 9.60 -27.11 20.92
CA THR A 184 9.54 -25.65 20.70
C THR A 184 10.79 -25.07 20.04
N GLN A 185 11.98 -25.57 20.37
CA GLN A 185 13.24 -25.08 19.78
C GLN A 185 13.33 -25.34 18.27
N GLN A 186 12.68 -26.39 17.76
CA GLN A 186 12.72 -26.80 16.36
C GLN A 186 11.82 -25.90 15.50
N HIS A 187 10.64 -25.52 16.00
CA HIS A 187 9.67 -24.77 15.20
C HIS A 187 9.61 -23.26 15.50
N LYS A 188 9.97 -22.81 16.71
CA LYS A 188 9.72 -21.43 17.20
C LYS A 188 10.14 -20.33 16.22
N ARG A 189 11.31 -20.45 15.58
CA ARG A 189 11.76 -19.45 14.61
C ARG A 189 10.81 -19.32 13.42
N SER A 190 10.40 -20.44 12.84
CA SER A 190 9.48 -20.48 11.70
C SER A 190 8.05 -20.08 12.11
N SER A 191 7.60 -20.49 13.30
CA SER A 191 6.29 -20.16 13.85
C SER A 191 6.16 -18.67 14.17
N ASP A 192 7.16 -18.08 14.84
CA ASP A 192 7.19 -16.64 15.14
C ASP A 192 7.21 -15.81 13.84
N PHE A 193 7.99 -16.25 12.85
CA PHE A 193 8.02 -15.60 11.54
C PHE A 193 6.66 -15.69 10.83
N ALA A 194 6.05 -16.86 10.79
CA ALA A 194 4.75 -17.10 10.17
C ALA A 194 3.64 -16.31 10.85
N ALA A 195 3.61 -16.31 12.19
CA ALA A 195 2.66 -15.54 12.97
C ALA A 195 2.72 -14.05 12.61
N GLY A 196 3.92 -13.45 12.73
CA GLY A 196 4.11 -12.05 12.39
C GLY A 196 3.87 -11.74 10.90
N PHE A 197 4.10 -12.70 10.00
CA PHE A 197 3.82 -12.56 8.56
C PHE A 197 2.32 -12.42 8.28
N PHE A 198 1.49 -13.29 8.86
CA PHE A 198 0.05 -13.30 8.63
C PHE A 198 -0.68 -12.22 9.44
N GLN A 199 -0.22 -11.91 10.65
CA GLN A 199 -0.81 -10.85 11.48
C GLN A 199 -0.74 -9.46 10.82
N ILE A 200 0.28 -9.20 9.99
CA ILE A 200 0.35 -7.98 9.16
C ILE A 200 -0.88 -7.83 8.26
N GLY A 201 -1.36 -8.94 7.69
CA GLY A 201 -2.56 -8.97 6.86
C GLY A 201 -3.86 -8.93 7.66
N GLY A 202 -3.82 -8.88 9.00
CA GLY A 202 -5.00 -8.90 9.86
C GLY A 202 -5.62 -10.30 10.07
N PHE A 203 -4.86 -11.36 9.76
CA PHE A 203 -5.28 -12.74 10.01
C PHE A 203 -5.13 -13.11 11.49
N ASP A 204 -6.05 -13.92 11.99
CA ASP A 204 -5.96 -14.47 13.35
C ASP A 204 -5.13 -15.75 13.31
N VAL A 205 -4.03 -15.78 14.05
CA VAL A 205 -3.09 -16.91 14.03
C VAL A 205 -3.35 -17.84 15.21
N ILE A 206 -3.57 -19.12 14.91
CA ILE A 206 -3.73 -20.19 15.89
C ILE A 206 -2.37 -20.87 16.06
N ASN A 207 -1.78 -20.72 17.24
CA ASN A 207 -0.47 -21.27 17.57
C ASN A 207 -0.58 -22.42 18.59
N ASN A 208 0.47 -23.22 18.75
CA ASN A 208 0.57 -24.34 19.69
C ASN A 208 2.04 -24.65 20.03
N ASP A 209 2.25 -25.52 21.02
CA ASP A 209 3.59 -25.84 21.54
C ASP A 209 4.36 -26.89 20.73
N GLY A 210 3.75 -27.45 19.68
CA GLY A 210 4.34 -28.45 18.80
C GLY A 210 3.62 -29.80 18.86
N PHE A 211 3.49 -30.44 17.70
CA PHE A 211 2.93 -31.77 17.53
C PHE A 211 4.03 -32.81 17.40
N THR A 212 3.78 -33.99 17.97
CA THR A 212 4.68 -35.15 17.86
C THR A 212 4.28 -36.11 16.76
N SER A 213 3.06 -35.98 16.22
CA SER A 213 2.56 -36.82 15.14
C SER A 213 1.76 -36.03 14.10
N VAL A 214 1.81 -36.50 12.86
CA VAL A 214 1.07 -35.96 11.72
C VAL A 214 -0.45 -36.03 11.94
N ASP A 215 -0.94 -37.15 12.48
CA ASP A 215 -2.37 -37.37 12.70
C ASP A 215 -2.96 -36.41 13.75
N GLU A 216 -2.21 -36.12 14.81
CA GLU A 216 -2.60 -35.15 15.83
C GLU A 216 -2.68 -33.74 15.24
N ALA A 217 -1.64 -33.33 14.49
CA ALA A 217 -1.61 -32.04 13.82
C ALA A 217 -2.77 -31.89 12.81
N ALA A 218 -3.09 -32.94 12.07
CA ALA A 218 -4.16 -32.92 11.05
C ALA A 218 -5.55 -32.78 11.69
N LYS A 219 -5.82 -33.50 12.79
CA LYS A 219 -7.07 -33.36 13.56
C LYS A 219 -7.18 -31.98 14.21
N ALA A 220 -6.07 -31.45 14.72
CA ALA A 220 -6.04 -30.10 15.29
C ALA A 220 -6.33 -29.04 14.22
N PHE A 221 -5.77 -29.20 13.01
CA PHE A 221 -6.07 -28.33 11.88
C PHE A 221 -7.55 -28.37 11.48
N GLU A 222 -8.15 -29.55 11.37
CA GLU A 222 -9.59 -29.70 11.09
C GLU A 222 -10.45 -28.97 12.14
N LYS A 223 -10.19 -29.24 13.43
CA LYS A 223 -10.92 -28.65 14.55
C LYS A 223 -10.77 -27.12 14.61
N SER A 224 -9.67 -26.59 14.09
CA SER A 224 -9.40 -25.15 14.08
C SER A 224 -10.40 -24.36 13.22
N GLY A 225 -11.02 -25.01 12.23
CA GLY A 225 -11.86 -24.38 11.22
C GLY A 225 -11.09 -23.43 10.29
N SER A 226 -9.75 -23.45 10.34
CA SER A 226 -8.89 -22.70 9.44
C SER A 226 -8.86 -23.34 8.05
N ARG A 227 -8.81 -22.51 7.02
CA ARG A 227 -8.53 -22.95 5.64
C ARG A 227 -7.08 -22.75 5.26
N VAL A 228 -6.30 -22.02 6.05
CA VAL A 228 -4.87 -21.80 5.82
C VAL A 228 -4.08 -22.56 6.88
N VAL A 229 -3.10 -23.34 6.45
CA VAL A 229 -2.14 -23.99 7.34
C VAL A 229 -0.73 -23.59 6.96
N VAL A 230 0.09 -23.31 7.97
CA VAL A 230 1.53 -23.08 7.81
C VAL A 230 2.26 -24.22 8.48
N ILE A 231 3.01 -24.99 7.71
CA ILE A 231 3.90 -26.03 8.25
C ILE A 231 5.13 -25.31 8.82
N CYS A 232 5.50 -25.63 10.06
CA CYS A 232 6.60 -25.03 10.81
C CYS A 232 7.44 -26.14 11.48
N SER A 233 8.73 -26.26 11.15
CA SER A 233 9.64 -27.25 11.75
C SER A 233 11.11 -26.80 11.60
N ASP A 234 12.05 -27.65 12.01
CA ASP A 234 13.48 -27.48 11.75
C ASP A 234 13.86 -27.98 10.35
N ASP A 235 15.05 -27.60 9.88
CA ASP A 235 15.52 -27.90 8.53
C ASP A 235 15.71 -29.42 8.27
N GLU A 236 16.03 -30.20 9.31
CA GLU A 236 16.31 -31.64 9.21
C GLU A 236 15.02 -32.47 9.07
N SER A 237 14.00 -32.17 9.87
CA SER A 237 12.76 -32.95 9.90
C SER A 237 11.74 -32.50 8.85
N TYR A 238 11.94 -31.31 8.27
CA TYR A 238 10.94 -30.61 7.48
C TYR A 238 10.49 -31.34 6.21
N LEU A 239 11.45 -31.98 5.54
CA LEU A 239 11.26 -32.54 4.20
C LEU A 239 10.55 -33.89 4.23
N ASP A 240 10.72 -34.65 5.31
CA ASP A 240 10.06 -35.94 5.49
C ASP A 240 8.66 -35.76 6.09
N LEU A 241 8.50 -34.81 7.01
CA LEU A 241 7.22 -34.55 7.68
C LEU A 241 6.20 -33.86 6.77
N ALA A 242 6.63 -32.88 5.96
CA ALA A 242 5.70 -32.06 5.20
C ALA A 242 4.85 -32.87 4.20
N PRO A 243 5.40 -33.76 3.35
CA PRO A 243 4.60 -34.56 2.42
C PRO A 243 3.58 -35.46 3.13
N LEU A 244 3.97 -36.08 4.24
CA LEU A 244 3.09 -36.93 5.04
C LEU A 244 1.93 -36.12 5.64
N PHE A 245 2.24 -34.94 6.19
CA PHE A 245 1.24 -34.04 6.74
C PHE A 245 0.28 -33.52 5.68
N ILE A 246 0.79 -33.10 4.51
CA ILE A 246 -0.03 -32.64 3.39
C ILE A 246 -1.00 -33.74 2.94
N MET A 247 -0.51 -34.98 2.80
CA MET A 247 -1.36 -36.12 2.45
C MET A 247 -2.47 -36.38 3.50
N ALA A 248 -2.20 -36.13 4.78
CA ALA A 248 -3.19 -36.28 5.84
C ALA A 248 -4.27 -35.18 5.78
N ILE A 249 -3.89 -33.91 5.67
CA ILE A 249 -4.84 -32.78 5.70
C ILE A 249 -5.69 -32.67 4.44
N THR A 250 -5.15 -33.02 3.26
CA THR A 250 -5.91 -32.93 2.00
C THR A 250 -7.09 -33.90 1.93
N LYS A 251 -7.07 -34.97 2.75
CA LYS A 251 -8.21 -35.89 2.92
C LYS A 251 -9.35 -35.29 3.76
N ILE A 252 -9.03 -34.32 4.61
CA ILE A 252 -9.94 -33.78 5.63
C ILE A 252 -10.45 -32.40 5.21
N VAL A 253 -9.55 -31.51 4.77
CA VAL A 253 -9.84 -30.15 4.33
C VAL A 253 -9.45 -30.01 2.86
N LYS A 254 -10.41 -30.23 1.95
CA LYS A 254 -10.17 -30.32 0.50
C LYS A 254 -9.66 -29.04 -0.14
N ASP A 255 -9.98 -27.89 0.43
CA ASP A 255 -9.67 -26.56 -0.11
C ASP A 255 -8.62 -25.82 0.72
N ALA A 256 -7.84 -26.55 1.52
CA ALA A 256 -6.76 -26.00 2.32
C ALA A 256 -5.75 -25.22 1.45
N ILE A 257 -5.30 -24.09 1.97
CA ILE A 257 -4.16 -23.33 1.46
C ILE A 257 -2.95 -23.72 2.29
N ILE A 258 -2.02 -24.42 1.67
CA ILE A 258 -0.87 -25.03 2.34
C ILE A 258 0.35 -24.13 2.14
N VAL A 259 0.84 -23.59 3.25
CA VAL A 259 1.98 -22.68 3.28
C VAL A 259 3.15 -23.36 3.98
N PHE A 260 4.34 -23.25 3.40
CA PHE A 260 5.56 -23.79 3.95
C PHE A 260 6.44 -22.65 4.48
N ALA A 261 6.82 -22.67 5.77
CA ALA A 261 7.64 -21.64 6.38
C ALA A 261 9.14 -21.95 6.21
N GLY A 262 9.66 -21.70 5.01
CA GLY A 262 11.04 -21.94 4.61
C GLY A 262 11.21 -21.89 3.09
N TYR A 263 12.44 -22.04 2.61
CA TYR A 263 12.72 -22.06 1.16
C TYR A 263 13.84 -23.06 0.81
N PRO A 264 13.57 -24.38 0.90
CA PRO A 264 14.57 -25.40 0.60
C PRO A 264 14.76 -25.52 -0.92
N LYS A 265 15.74 -24.78 -1.45
CA LYS A 265 15.95 -24.58 -2.91
C LYS A 265 15.92 -25.88 -3.72
N ASP A 266 16.52 -26.95 -3.20
CA ASP A 266 16.65 -28.23 -3.89
C ASP A 266 15.38 -29.10 -3.83
N HIS A 267 14.38 -28.72 -3.03
CA HIS A 267 13.15 -29.48 -2.79
C HIS A 267 11.86 -28.72 -3.12
N ILE A 268 11.96 -27.54 -3.74
CA ILE A 268 10.79 -26.71 -4.08
C ILE A 268 9.83 -27.49 -4.97
N GLU A 269 10.33 -28.11 -6.03
CA GLU A 269 9.49 -28.84 -7.00
C GLU A 269 8.79 -30.04 -6.36
N SER A 270 9.50 -30.83 -5.54
CA SER A 270 8.91 -31.95 -4.82
C SER A 270 7.85 -31.51 -3.82
N LEU A 271 8.06 -30.39 -3.12
CA LEU A 271 7.09 -29.85 -2.16
C LEU A 271 5.85 -29.27 -2.86
N ILE A 272 6.01 -28.62 -4.01
CA ILE A 272 4.88 -28.17 -4.84
C ILE A 272 4.08 -29.39 -5.32
N GLN A 273 4.76 -30.44 -5.80
CA GLN A 273 4.10 -31.68 -6.22
C GLN A 273 3.38 -32.38 -5.06
N ALA A 274 3.94 -32.30 -3.85
CA ALA A 274 3.29 -32.81 -2.65
C ALA A 274 2.03 -32.02 -2.26
N GLY A 275 1.91 -30.76 -2.70
CA GLY A 275 0.72 -29.92 -2.48
C GLY A 275 0.99 -28.58 -1.77
N VAL A 276 2.25 -28.17 -1.60
CA VAL A 276 2.56 -26.82 -1.07
C VAL A 276 2.13 -25.75 -2.08
N ASP A 277 1.32 -24.80 -1.61
CA ASP A 277 0.82 -23.71 -2.44
C ASP A 277 1.75 -22.49 -2.45
N LYS A 278 2.36 -22.18 -1.30
CA LYS A 278 3.17 -20.98 -1.09
C LYS A 278 4.31 -21.27 -0.12
N PHE A 279 5.42 -20.58 -0.33
CA PHE A 279 6.56 -20.56 0.58
C PHE A 279 6.68 -19.18 1.21
N ILE A 280 6.88 -19.11 2.52
CA ILE A 280 7.16 -17.86 3.23
C ILE A 280 8.56 -17.94 3.84
N TYR A 281 9.36 -16.92 3.58
CA TYR A 281 10.76 -16.85 4.02
C TYR A 281 11.23 -15.39 4.00
N GLU A 282 12.40 -15.12 4.56
CA GLU A 282 12.97 -13.77 4.57
C GLU A 282 13.25 -13.28 3.14
N GLY A 283 12.69 -12.12 2.79
CA GLY A 283 12.83 -11.52 1.47
C GLY A 283 11.79 -11.93 0.42
N VAL A 284 10.82 -12.79 0.79
CA VAL A 284 9.61 -13.02 -0.04
C VAL A 284 8.77 -11.75 -0.12
N ASP A 285 8.09 -11.52 -1.24
CA ASP A 285 7.10 -10.45 -1.35
C ASP A 285 5.89 -10.75 -0.46
N ALA A 286 5.85 -10.13 0.72
CA ALA A 286 4.82 -10.39 1.71
C ALA A 286 3.47 -9.80 1.29
N ALA A 287 3.46 -8.62 0.70
CA ALA A 287 2.24 -7.95 0.25
C ALA A 287 1.54 -8.77 -0.84
N GLU A 288 2.30 -9.24 -1.85
CA GLU A 288 1.76 -10.09 -2.90
C GLU A 288 1.27 -11.44 -2.35
N THR A 289 2.06 -12.07 -1.48
CA THR A 289 1.70 -13.38 -0.90
C THR A 289 0.41 -13.30 -0.10
N LEU A 290 0.29 -12.31 0.80
CA LEU A 290 -0.92 -12.09 1.59
C LEU A 290 -2.12 -11.79 0.69
N THR A 291 -1.94 -10.94 -0.33
CA THR A 291 -3.00 -10.64 -1.32
C THR A 291 -3.47 -11.90 -2.03
N ARG A 292 -2.56 -12.76 -2.47
CA ARG A 292 -2.90 -14.03 -3.15
C ARG A 292 -3.63 -15.00 -2.23
N VAL A 293 -3.22 -15.12 -0.97
CA VAL A 293 -3.93 -15.93 0.05
C VAL A 293 -5.33 -15.38 0.29
N SER A 294 -5.47 -14.06 0.50
CA SER A 294 -6.77 -13.40 0.66
C SER A 294 -7.70 -13.61 -0.54
N LYS A 295 -7.17 -13.59 -1.77
CA LYS A 295 -7.95 -13.88 -2.98
C LYS A 295 -8.46 -15.33 -3.01
N ARG A 296 -7.61 -16.31 -2.71
CA ARG A 296 -8.06 -17.72 -2.63
C ARG A 296 -9.09 -17.97 -1.54
N LEU A 297 -9.05 -17.18 -0.46
CA LEU A 297 -10.05 -17.25 0.60
C LEU A 297 -11.37 -16.54 0.24
N GLY A 298 -11.42 -15.76 -0.85
CA GLY A 298 -12.58 -14.96 -1.24
C GLY A 298 -12.73 -13.67 -0.44
N ILE A 299 -11.67 -13.21 0.23
CA ILE A 299 -11.63 -11.97 1.01
C ILE A 299 -11.48 -10.77 0.07
N ILE A 300 -10.60 -10.90 -0.92
CA ILE A 300 -10.35 -9.91 -1.97
C ILE A 300 -10.85 -10.50 -3.28
N SER A 301 -11.63 -9.72 -4.04
CA SER A 301 -12.04 -10.03 -5.42
C SER A 301 -10.90 -9.80 -6.41
#